data_AF-A0AAN0LZG9-F1
#
_entry.id   AF-A0AAN0LZG9-F1
#
_cell.length_a   1.000
_cell.length_b   1.000
_cell.length_c   1.000
_cell.angle_alpha   90.00
_cell.angle_beta   90.00
_cell.angle_gamma   90.00
#
_symmetry.space_group_name_H-M   'P 1'
#
loop_
_entity.id
_entity.type
_entity.pdbx_description
1 polymer ?
#
loop_
_entity_poly.entity_id
_entity_poly.type
_entity_poly.pdbx_seq_one_letter_code
_entity_poly.pdbx_strand_id
1 'polypeptide(L)'
;MNEDDNKVLWLRLNDYGEDLVTEEEYKSYTKGNMTKEEYDELIKSRITPDHLNTLTEEDKATFEIQVKMNNGQLGQSSIVYENATNEQISYLVEHSNDFPGFSYDTEWERVYNETVDIKNLYGSLGDIPEQKLDTYIAKGYQAR
;
A
#
# COMPACT_ATOMS: atom_id res chain seq x y z
N MET A 1 -5.85 5.15 5.31
CA MET A 1 -6.69 4.00 5.72
C MET A 1 -8.15 4.36 5.99
N ASN A 2 -9.06 3.42 5.73
CA ASN A 2 -10.46 3.47 6.12
C ASN A 2 -10.73 2.68 7.43
N GLU A 3 -11.98 2.63 7.90
CA GLU A 3 -12.36 1.89 9.11
C GLU A 3 -12.15 0.37 9.00
N ASP A 4 -12.38 -0.21 7.82
CA ASP A 4 -12.16 -1.65 7.58
C ASP A 4 -10.66 -2.00 7.64
N ASP A 5 -9.79 -1.15 7.07
CA ASP A 5 -8.34 -1.30 7.16
C ASP A 5 -7.88 -1.30 8.63
N ASN A 6 -8.43 -0.41 9.45
CA ASN A 6 -8.12 -0.36 10.89
C ASN A 6 -8.57 -1.63 11.61
N LYS A 7 -9.74 -2.18 11.26
CA LYS A 7 -10.23 -3.45 11.81
C LYS A 7 -9.32 -4.60 11.42
N VAL A 8 -8.88 -4.66 10.16
CA VAL A 8 -7.92 -5.68 9.70
C VAL A 8 -6.57 -5.55 10.42
N LEU A 9 -6.06 -4.32 10.57
CA LEU A 9 -4.83 -4.07 11.33
C LEU A 9 -4.98 -4.53 12.78
N TRP A 10 -6.06 -4.14 13.45
CA TRP A 10 -6.32 -4.54 14.82
C TRP A 10 -6.33 -6.06 14.98
N LEU A 11 -6.98 -6.78 14.06
CA LEU A 11 -7.01 -8.24 14.08
C LEU A 11 -5.61 -8.85 13.92
N ARG A 12 -4.75 -8.28 13.06
CA ARG A 12 -3.37 -8.78 12.89
C ARG A 12 -2.51 -8.60 14.14
N LEU A 13 -2.79 -7.57 14.95
CA LEU A 13 -2.03 -7.27 16.16
C LEU A 13 -2.56 -8.00 17.40
N ASN A 14 -3.80 -8.51 17.37
CA ASN A 14 -4.49 -9.12 18.51
C ASN A 14 -4.92 -10.56 18.20
N ASP A 15 -4.00 -11.38 17.69
CA ASP A 15 -4.20 -12.82 17.44
C ASP A 15 -5.50 -13.15 16.69
N TYR A 16 -5.81 -12.37 15.64
CA TYR A 16 -7.02 -12.49 14.81
C TYR A 16 -8.35 -12.41 15.59
N GLY A 17 -8.34 -11.82 16.80
CA GLY A 17 -9.53 -11.65 17.61
C GLY A 17 -10.09 -12.96 18.15
N GLU A 18 -9.24 -13.94 18.45
CA GLU A 18 -9.65 -15.20 19.09
C GLU A 18 -10.48 -14.98 20.37
N ASP A 19 -10.19 -13.93 21.13
CA ASP A 19 -10.95 -13.55 22.33
C ASP A 19 -12.35 -12.98 22.04
N LEU A 20 -12.61 -12.57 20.80
CA LEU A 20 -13.90 -12.03 20.38
C LEU A 20 -14.87 -13.12 19.90
N VAL A 21 -14.44 -14.37 19.80
CA VAL A 21 -15.27 -15.50 19.34
C VAL A 21 -15.47 -16.55 20.43
N THR A 22 -16.64 -17.17 20.43
CA THR A 22 -16.91 -18.30 21.32
C THR A 22 -16.35 -19.60 20.72
N GLU A 23 -16.05 -20.59 21.56
CA GLU A 23 -15.61 -21.90 21.09
C GLU A 23 -16.62 -22.56 20.13
N GLU A 24 -17.92 -22.28 20.30
CA GLU A 24 -18.98 -22.84 19.44
C GLU A 24 -18.93 -22.25 18.03
N GLU A 25 -18.70 -20.94 17.92
CA GLU A 25 -18.55 -20.24 16.63
C GLU A 25 -17.30 -20.70 15.89
N TYR A 26 -16.18 -20.83 16.61
CA TYR A 26 -14.94 -21.39 16.05
C TYR A 26 -15.13 -22.84 15.57
N LYS A 27 -15.83 -23.67 16.35
CA LYS A 27 -16.19 -25.05 15.95
C LYS A 27 -17.14 -25.07 14.75
N SER A 28 -18.01 -24.07 14.61
CA SER A 28 -18.93 -23.96 13.48
C SER A 28 -18.17 -23.65 12.18
N TYR A 29 -17.24 -22.69 12.23
CA TYR A 29 -16.36 -22.36 11.12
C TYR A 29 -15.48 -23.54 10.70
N THR A 30 -14.78 -24.18 11.65
CA THR A 30 -13.88 -25.32 11.35
C THR A 30 -14.62 -26.55 10.81
N LYS A 31 -15.90 -26.73 11.14
CA LYS A 31 -16.75 -27.79 10.59
C LYS A 31 -17.37 -27.45 9.22
N GLY A 32 -17.16 -26.22 8.72
CA GLY A 32 -17.72 -25.75 7.45
C GLY A 32 -19.20 -25.39 7.51
N ASN A 33 -19.77 -25.21 8.70
CA ASN A 33 -21.15 -24.76 8.87
C ASN A 33 -21.30 -23.24 8.68
N MET A 34 -20.18 -22.52 8.65
CA MET A 34 -20.07 -21.07 8.45
C MET A 34 -18.97 -20.83 7.43
N THR A 35 -19.19 -19.90 6.49
CA THR A 35 -18.15 -19.54 5.52
C THR A 35 -17.05 -18.71 6.17
N LYS A 36 -15.92 -18.56 5.47
CA LYS A 36 -14.85 -17.69 5.95
C LYS A 36 -15.29 -16.23 5.98
N GLU A 37 -16.05 -15.80 4.97
CA GLU A 37 -16.56 -14.44 4.89
C GLU A 37 -17.49 -14.12 6.05
N GLU A 38 -18.42 -15.03 6.39
CA GLU A 38 -19.32 -14.88 7.53
C GLU A 38 -18.56 -14.80 8.86
N TYR A 39 -17.53 -15.62 9.01
CA TYR A 39 -16.67 -15.64 10.20
C TYR A 39 -15.88 -14.32 10.34
N ASP A 40 -15.27 -13.85 9.24
CA ASP A 40 -14.49 -12.61 9.22
C ASP A 40 -15.39 -11.39 9.49
N GLU A 41 -16.60 -11.35 8.93
CA GLU A 41 -17.60 -10.30 9.21
C GLU A 41 -18.07 -10.32 10.67
N LEU A 42 -18.30 -11.51 11.24
CA LEU A 42 -18.69 -11.67 12.63
C LEU A 42 -17.64 -11.05 13.57
N ILE A 43 -16.37 -11.39 13.36
CA ILE A 43 -15.28 -10.86 14.19
C ILE A 43 -15.17 -9.35 14.01
N LYS A 44 -15.16 -8.85 12.77
CA LYS A 44 -15.08 -7.41 12.48
C LYS A 44 -16.23 -6.62 13.11
N SER A 45 -17.43 -7.21 13.20
CA SER A 45 -18.59 -6.58 13.84
C SER A 45 -18.45 -6.39 15.36
N ARG A 46 -17.61 -7.20 16.01
CA ARG A 46 -17.35 -7.16 17.46
C ARG A 46 -16.22 -6.22 17.85
N ILE A 47 -15.48 -5.68 16.87
CA ILE A 47 -14.43 -4.69 17.11
C ILE A 47 -15.07 -3.35 17.44
N THR A 48 -14.83 -2.87 18.66
CA THR A 48 -15.38 -1.61 19.17
C THR A 48 -14.46 -0.42 18.84
N PRO A 49 -14.95 0.82 18.94
CA PRO A 49 -14.11 2.00 18.83
C PRO A 49 -12.94 2.01 19.83
N ASP A 50 -13.14 1.46 21.03
CA ASP A 50 -12.09 1.38 22.06
C ASP A 50 -10.94 0.46 21.63
N HIS A 51 -11.24 -0.63 20.92
CA HIS A 51 -10.22 -1.47 20.29
C HIS A 51 -9.44 -0.69 19.23
N LEU A 52 -10.12 0.09 18.38
CA LEU A 52 -9.43 0.87 17.34
C LEU A 52 -8.57 2.00 17.92
N ASN A 53 -8.92 2.52 19.09
CA ASN A 53 -8.14 3.54 19.79
C ASN A 53 -6.82 3.00 20.37
N THR A 54 -6.60 1.68 20.41
CA THR A 54 -5.30 1.12 20.80
C THR A 54 -4.27 1.18 19.69
N LEU A 55 -4.69 1.45 18.44
CA LEU A 55 -3.80 1.50 17.28
C LEU A 55 -2.99 2.79 17.28
N THR A 56 -1.67 2.66 17.27
CA THR A 56 -0.77 3.81 17.18
C THR A 56 -0.62 4.28 15.73
N GLU A 57 -0.27 5.54 15.52
CA GLU A 57 -0.01 6.06 14.16
C GLU A 57 1.15 5.32 13.46
N GLU A 58 2.08 4.75 14.24
CA GLU A 58 3.16 3.91 13.72
C GLU A 58 2.60 2.60 13.15
N ASP A 59 1.74 1.89 13.90
CA ASP A 59 1.10 0.65 13.42
C ASP A 59 0.36 0.88 12.09
N LYS A 60 -0.34 2.01 12.02
CA LYS A 60 -1.08 2.45 10.83
C LYS A 60 -0.17 2.67 9.64
N ALA A 61 0.92 3.42 9.83
CA ALA A 61 1.89 3.69 8.77
C ALA A 61 2.58 2.40 8.29
N THR A 62 2.98 1.53 9.22
CA THR A 62 3.57 0.22 8.89
C THR A 62 2.59 -0.66 8.11
N PHE A 63 1.31 -0.66 8.50
CA PHE A 63 0.28 -1.41 7.81
C PHE A 63 0.05 -0.91 6.38
N GLU A 64 0.01 0.41 6.17
CA GLU A 64 -0.13 0.98 4.84
C GLU A 64 1.01 0.54 3.90
N ILE A 65 2.25 0.54 4.38
CA ILE A 65 3.40 0.03 3.63
C ILE A 65 3.24 -1.47 3.35
N GLN A 66 2.89 -2.27 4.36
CA GLN A 66 2.70 -3.71 4.22
C GLN A 66 1.59 -4.06 3.21
N VAL A 67 0.48 -3.33 3.19
CA VAL A 67 -0.60 -3.53 2.22
C VAL A 67 -0.12 -3.26 0.81
N LYS A 68 0.62 -2.16 0.58
CA LYS A 68 1.19 -1.85 -0.74
C LYS A 68 2.19 -2.91 -1.19
N MET A 69 3.02 -3.43 -0.29
CA MET A 69 3.96 -4.52 -0.58
C MET A 69 3.22 -5.79 -1.03
N ASN A 70 2.15 -6.16 -0.34
CA ASN A 70 1.39 -7.39 -0.64
C ASN A 70 0.55 -7.28 -1.91
N ASN A 71 0.12 -6.06 -2.28
CA ASN A 71 -0.65 -5.81 -3.49
C ASN A 71 0.23 -5.67 -4.74
N GLY A 72 1.56 -5.63 -4.58
CA GLY A 72 2.49 -5.54 -5.68
C GLY A 72 2.45 -6.78 -6.59
N GLN A 73 2.62 -6.57 -7.89
CA GLN A 73 2.69 -7.68 -8.84
C GLN A 73 4.03 -8.42 -8.69
N LEU A 74 3.99 -9.74 -8.62
CA LEU A 74 5.19 -10.56 -8.48
C LEU A 74 6.18 -10.29 -9.63
N GLY A 75 7.42 -9.94 -9.28
CA GLY A 75 8.47 -9.60 -10.25
C GLY A 75 8.46 -8.16 -10.74
N GLN A 76 7.56 -7.30 -10.24
CA GLN A 76 7.56 -5.87 -10.51
C GLN A 76 7.78 -5.07 -9.23
N SER A 77 8.56 -3.98 -9.34
CA SER A 77 8.71 -3.02 -8.25
C SER A 77 7.41 -2.26 -8.03
N SER A 78 7.01 -2.08 -6.77
CA SER A 78 5.83 -1.31 -6.38
C SER A 78 6.25 -0.12 -5.52
N ILE A 79 5.61 1.04 -5.73
CA ILE A 79 5.85 2.22 -4.90
C ILE A 79 5.11 2.06 -3.58
N VAL A 80 5.86 1.87 -2.50
CA VAL A 80 5.31 1.66 -1.14
C VAL A 80 5.36 2.93 -0.29
N TYR A 81 6.31 3.82 -0.58
CA TYR A 81 6.51 5.08 0.13
C TYR A 81 6.94 6.17 -0.86
N GLU A 82 6.32 7.35 -0.75
CA GLU A 82 6.55 8.50 -1.62
C GLU A 82 7.06 9.68 -0.79
N ASN A 83 7.75 10.62 -1.43
CA ASN A 83 8.26 11.84 -0.80
C ASN A 83 9.24 11.60 0.37
N ALA A 84 10.08 10.56 0.26
CA ALA A 84 11.13 10.30 1.23
C ALA A 84 12.14 11.46 1.28
N THR A 85 12.57 11.82 2.48
CA THR A 85 13.64 12.83 2.66
C THR A 85 14.99 12.24 2.28
N ASN A 86 15.97 13.12 2.01
CA ASN A 86 17.34 12.69 1.71
C ASN A 86 17.94 11.87 2.84
N GLU A 87 17.62 12.19 4.10
CA GLU A 87 18.07 11.45 5.28
C GLU A 87 17.48 10.03 5.30
N GLN A 88 16.19 9.88 4.99
CA GLN A 88 15.53 8.57 4.93
C GLN A 88 16.10 7.71 3.80
N ILE A 89 16.32 8.30 2.62
CA ILE A 89 16.96 7.62 1.49
C ILE A 89 18.39 7.19 1.87
N SER A 90 19.16 8.07 2.49
CA SER A 90 20.53 7.77 2.92
C SER A 90 20.55 6.63 3.94
N TYR A 91 19.64 6.66 4.92
CA TYR A 91 19.49 5.59 5.90
C TYR A 91 19.19 4.24 5.24
N LEU A 92 18.26 4.20 4.28
CA LEU A 92 17.92 2.98 3.53
C LEU A 92 19.14 2.42 2.79
N VAL A 93 19.93 3.28 2.15
CA VAL A 93 21.12 2.89 1.40
C VAL A 93 22.20 2.33 2.33
N GLU A 94 22.44 2.99 3.46
CA GLU A 94 23.41 2.55 4.48
C GLU A 94 23.04 1.20 5.11
N HIS A 95 21.73 0.94 5.26
CA HIS A 95 21.19 -0.28 5.86
C HIS A 95 20.59 -1.23 4.82
N SER A 96 21.04 -1.17 3.56
CA SER A 96 20.42 -1.92 2.45
C SER A 96 20.35 -3.45 2.69
N ASN A 97 21.27 -4.00 3.49
CA ASN A 97 21.25 -5.41 3.90
C ASN A 97 20.06 -5.77 4.80
N ASP A 98 19.55 -4.81 5.58
CA ASP A 98 18.42 -4.99 6.48
C ASP A 98 17.07 -4.82 5.76
N PHE A 99 17.09 -4.24 4.55
CA PHE A 99 15.90 -3.98 3.73
C PHE A 99 15.96 -4.67 2.35
N PRO A 100 16.00 -6.02 2.31
CA PRO A 100 16.06 -6.74 1.03
C PRO A 100 14.81 -6.47 0.19
N GLY A 101 15.02 -6.17 -1.09
CA GLY A 101 13.94 -5.87 -2.04
C GLY A 101 13.46 -4.41 -2.03
N PHE A 102 13.99 -3.56 -1.15
CA PHE A 102 13.75 -2.13 -1.19
C PHE A 102 14.81 -1.43 -2.02
N SER A 103 14.37 -0.50 -2.84
CA SER A 103 15.20 0.48 -3.55
C SER A 103 14.48 1.83 -3.52
N TYR A 104 15.22 2.89 -3.84
CA TYR A 104 14.63 4.20 -4.10
C TYR A 104 14.78 4.55 -5.57
N ASP A 105 13.84 5.33 -6.08
CA ASP A 105 13.95 6.01 -7.37
C ASP A 105 13.60 7.48 -7.17
N THR A 106 14.07 8.34 -8.06
CA THR A 106 13.79 9.77 -8.05
C THR A 106 13.07 10.14 -9.32
N GLU A 107 11.85 10.66 -9.17
CA GLU A 107 11.04 11.14 -10.28
C GLU A 107 10.90 12.66 -10.25
N TRP A 108 10.76 13.26 -11.42
CA TRP A 108 10.54 14.69 -11.56
C TRP A 108 9.07 14.96 -11.85
N GLU A 109 8.36 15.59 -10.92
CA GLU A 109 7.00 16.06 -11.15
C GLU A 109 7.00 17.53 -11.60
N ARG A 110 6.21 17.84 -12.63
CA ARG A 110 5.99 19.23 -13.06
C ARG A 110 4.84 19.83 -12.27
N VAL A 111 5.14 20.82 -11.44
CA VAL A 111 4.15 21.62 -10.71
C VAL A 111 3.75 22.85 -11.54
N TYR A 112 2.44 23.10 -11.67
CA TYR A 112 1.89 24.27 -12.37
C TYR A 112 1.46 25.33 -11.35
N ASN A 113 1.72 26.61 -11.65
CA ASN A 113 1.24 27.72 -10.81
C ASN A 113 -0.25 27.98 -11.11
N GLU A 114 -1.09 27.92 -10.07
CA GLU A 114 -2.55 28.06 -10.16
C GLU A 114 -3.05 29.46 -10.58
N THR A 115 -2.16 30.46 -10.63
CA THR A 115 -2.53 31.85 -10.95
C THR A 115 -3.07 31.99 -12.39
N VAL A 116 -2.72 31.09 -13.31
CA VAL A 116 -3.24 31.08 -14.68
C VAL A 116 -3.54 29.63 -15.10
N ASP A 117 -4.81 29.32 -15.35
CA ASP A 117 -5.24 27.98 -15.80
C ASP A 117 -4.97 27.79 -17.30
N ILE A 118 -3.70 27.55 -17.62
CA ILE A 118 -3.22 27.20 -18.96
C ILE A 118 -2.70 25.76 -19.02
N LYS A 119 -3.02 24.93 -18.02
CA LYS A 119 -2.57 23.53 -17.93
C LYS A 119 -2.91 22.75 -19.21
N ASN A 120 -4.06 23.02 -19.80
CA ASN A 120 -4.54 22.37 -21.02
C ASN A 120 -3.73 22.72 -22.29
N LEU A 121 -2.91 23.77 -22.28
CA LEU A 121 -2.08 24.15 -23.43
C LEU A 121 -0.72 23.44 -23.47
N TYR A 122 -0.22 22.95 -22.33
CA TYR A 122 1.13 22.40 -22.22
C TYR A 122 1.25 20.92 -22.63
N GLY A 123 0.13 20.21 -22.73
CA GLY A 123 0.11 18.77 -22.94
C GLY A 123 0.56 17.97 -21.71
N SER A 124 0.56 16.64 -21.82
CA SER A 124 1.05 15.74 -20.79
C SER A 124 2.49 15.30 -21.06
N LEU A 125 3.26 15.13 -19.99
CA LEU A 125 4.51 14.38 -19.99
C LEU A 125 4.19 12.96 -19.53
N GLY A 126 4.91 11.97 -20.08
CA GLY A 126 4.72 10.57 -19.75
C GLY A 126 5.53 9.68 -20.67
N ASP A 127 5.31 8.38 -20.56
CA ASP A 127 6.01 7.37 -21.36
C ASP A 127 5.79 7.54 -22.85
N ILE A 128 6.72 7.00 -23.64
CA ILE A 128 6.64 7.01 -25.10
C ILE A 128 5.39 6.20 -25.49
N PRO A 129 4.39 6.81 -26.14
CA PRO A 129 3.21 6.07 -26.57
C PRO A 129 3.62 4.98 -27.57
N GLU A 130 3.02 3.79 -27.46
CA GLU A 130 3.31 2.63 -28.31
C GLU A 130 3.32 2.99 -29.80
N GLN A 131 2.34 3.79 -30.24
CA GLN A 131 2.21 4.26 -31.63
C GLN A 131 3.38 5.11 -32.13
N LYS A 132 4.18 5.69 -31.23
CA LYS A 132 5.33 6.55 -31.54
C LYS A 132 6.67 5.88 -31.21
N LEU A 133 6.66 4.65 -30.71
CA LEU A 133 7.83 3.95 -30.17
C LEU A 133 8.98 3.90 -31.18
N ASP A 134 8.72 3.40 -32.40
CA ASP A 134 9.73 3.27 -33.46
C ASP A 134 10.38 4.62 -33.80
N THR A 135 9.59 5.70 -33.81
CA THR A 135 10.08 7.04 -34.12
C THR A 135 11.03 7.56 -33.04
N TYR A 136 10.73 7.28 -31.77
CA TYR A 136 11.57 7.72 -30.66
C TYR A 136 12.81 6.83 -30.49
N ILE A 137 12.69 5.52 -30.69
CA ILE A 137 13.84 4.60 -30.71
C ILE A 137 14.82 4.98 -31.82
N ALA A 138 14.31 5.30 -33.03
CA ALA A 138 15.15 5.78 -34.12
C ALA A 138 15.89 7.09 -33.80
N LYS A 139 15.37 7.90 -32.87
CA LYS A 139 16.01 9.12 -32.35
C LYS A 139 16.96 8.87 -31.18
N GLY A 140 17.17 7.61 -30.78
CA GLY A 140 18.06 7.21 -29.71
C GLY A 140 17.44 7.22 -28.31
N TYR A 141 16.12 7.34 -28.19
CA TYR A 141 15.43 7.22 -26.91
C TYR A 141 15.31 5.76 -26.52
N GLN A 142 15.42 5.48 -25.22
CA GLN A 142 15.16 4.16 -24.67
C GLN A 142 13.66 4.02 -24.41
N ALA A 143 13.10 2.87 -24.78
CA ALA A 143 11.81 2.45 -24.27
C ALA A 143 12.00 2.09 -22.79
N ARG A 144 11.21 2.69 -21.90
CA ARG A 144 11.19 2.32 -20.48
C ARG A 144 10.29 1.11 -20.29
#